data_AF-A0A967HZQ8-F1
#
_entry.id   AF-A0A967HZQ8-F1
#
_cell.length_a   1.000
_cell.length_b   1.000
_cell.length_c   1.000
_cell.angle_alpha   90.00
_cell.angle_beta   90.00
_cell.angle_gamma   90.00
#
_symmetry.space_group_name_H-M   'P 1'
#
loop_
_entity.id
_entity.type
_entity.pdbx_description
1 polymer ?
#
loop_
_entity_poly.entity_id
_entity_poly.type
_entity_poly.pdbx_seq_one_letter_code
_entity_poly.pdbx_strand_id
1 'polypeptide(L)' 'MPVALTFDDVLLLPAASKVLPNEVDVGTKLTRTISMNIPLMSAAMDTVTEANTAISMAR' A
#
# COMPACT_ATOMS: atom_id res chain seq x y z
N MET A 1 -25.11 16.67 2.30
CA MET A 1 -24.06 15.64 2.31
C MET A 1 -22.78 16.29 1.83
N PRO A 2 -21.63 16.10 2.50
CA PRO A 2 -20.36 16.59 1.98
C PRO A 2 -20.04 15.93 0.64
N VAL A 3 -19.28 16.63 -0.20
CA VAL A 3 -18.79 16.08 -1.48
C VAL A 3 -17.92 14.86 -1.20
N ALA A 4 -18.14 13.77 -1.94
CA ALA A 4 -17.27 12.60 -1.95
C ALA A 4 -16.35 12.68 -3.17
N LEU A 5 -15.06 12.43 -2.96
CA LEU A 5 -14.02 12.48 -3.99
C LEU A 5 -13.49 11.08 -4.30
N THR A 6 -13.20 10.79 -5.55
CA THR A 6 -12.44 9.63 -6.02
C THR A 6 -10.98 10.00 -6.31
N PHE A 7 -10.15 9.02 -6.67
CA PHE A 7 -8.74 9.25 -6.99
C PHE A 7 -8.53 10.22 -8.16
N ASP A 8 -9.41 10.17 -9.17
CA ASP A 8 -9.30 11.03 -10.36
C ASP A 8 -9.72 12.49 -10.11
N ASP A 9 -10.33 12.78 -8.96
CA ASP A 9 -10.75 14.14 -8.60
C ASP A 9 -9.59 14.97 -7.99
N VAL A 10 -8.45 14.34 -7.66
CA VAL A 10 -7.37 14.97 -6.90
C VAL A 10 -5.98 14.62 -7.43
N LEU A 11 -5.00 15.48 -7.13
CA LEU A 11 -3.58 15.24 -7.43
C LEU A 11 -2.70 15.64 -6.26
N LEU A 12 -1.56 14.97 -6.12
CA LEU A 12 -0.54 15.34 -5.14
C LEU A 12 0.28 16.53 -5.65
N LEU A 13 0.34 17.60 -4.85
CA LEU A 13 1.19 18.74 -5.14
C LEU A 13 2.65 18.42 -4.77
N PRO A 14 3.62 18.59 -5.69
CA PRO A 14 5.02 18.39 -5.37
C PRO A 14 5.52 19.38 -4.31
N ALA A 15 6.46 18.91 -3.48
CA ALA A 15 7.16 19.73 -2.49
C ALA A 15 8.64 19.34 -2.43
N ALA A 16 9.48 20.24 -1.94
CA ALA A 16 10.91 19.97 -1.78
C ALA A 16 11.13 18.86 -0.75
N SER A 17 11.83 17.79 -1.17
CA SER A 17 12.28 16.69 -0.30
C SER A 17 13.80 16.66 -0.24
N LYS A 18 14.35 16.36 0.94
CA LYS A 18 15.77 16.04 1.12
C LYS A 18 16.03 14.53 1.14
N VAL A 19 14.97 13.73 1.19
CA VAL A 19 15.03 12.26 1.22
C VAL A 19 14.92 11.74 -0.21
N LEU A 20 15.84 10.86 -0.60
CA LEU A 20 15.80 10.22 -1.90
C LEU A 20 14.71 9.12 -1.90
N PRO A 21 14.04 8.85 -3.04
CA PRO A 21 12.95 7.86 -3.09
C PRO A 21 13.32 6.45 -2.58
N ASN A 22 14.57 6.03 -2.73
CA ASN A 22 15.07 4.73 -2.25
C ASN A 22 15.43 4.71 -0.76
N GLU A 23 15.39 5.85 -0.07
CA GLU A 23 15.65 5.99 1.36
C GLU A 23 14.36 6.07 2.18
N VAL A 24 13.21 6.11 1.51
CA VAL A 24 11.89 6.21 2.17
C VAL A 24 11.50 4.87 2.77
N ASP A 25 11.15 4.86 4.06
CA ASP A 25 10.53 3.71 4.71
C ASP A 25 9.02 3.65 4.34
N VAL A 26 8.61 2.52 3.75
CA VAL A 26 7.22 2.25 3.37
C VAL A 26 6.56 1.22 4.30
N GLY A 27 7.21 0.86 5.40
CA GLY A 27 6.67 -0.03 6.42
C GLY A 27 5.35 0.49 6.99
N THR A 28 4.39 -0.40 7.18
CA THR A 28 3.05 -0.05 7.66
C THR A 28 2.50 -1.09 8.63
N LYS A 29 1.35 -0.80 9.25
CA LYS A 29 0.62 -1.73 10.10
C LYS A 29 -0.65 -2.20 9.39
N LEU A 30 -0.75 -3.51 9.18
CA LEU A 30 -1.97 -4.13 8.66
C LEU A 30 -3.07 -4.17 9.72
N THR A 31 -2.68 -4.53 10.95
CA THR A 31 -3.59 -4.56 12.11
C THR A 31 -2.92 -3.88 13.30
N ARG A 32 -3.60 -3.85 14.46
CA ARG A 32 -3.01 -3.32 15.69
C ARG A 32 -1.71 -4.04 16.10
N THR A 33 -1.54 -5.30 15.70
CA THR A 33 -0.44 -6.17 16.14
C THR A 33 0.44 -6.68 14.99
N ILE A 34 0.01 -6.54 13.74
CA ILE A 34 0.75 -7.05 12.57
C ILE A 34 1.33 -5.88 11.79
N SER A 35 2.66 -5.84 11.70
CA SER A 35 3.42 -4.91 10.86
C SER A 35 3.86 -5.58 9.57
N MET A 36 3.99 -4.81 8.49
CA MET A 36 4.46 -5.23 7.18
C MET A 36 5.54 -4.27 6.66
N ASN A 37 6.50 -4.80 5.91
CA ASN A 37 7.58 -3.99 5.33
C ASN A 37 7.14 -3.16 4.12
N ILE A 38 6.05 -3.56 3.45
CA ILE A 38 5.45 -2.87 2.31
C ILE A 38 3.93 -2.78 2.48
N PRO A 39 3.26 -1.70 2.00
CA PRO A 39 1.83 -1.49 2.18
C PRO A 39 1.02 -2.16 1.06
N LEU A 40 1.32 -3.42 0.73
CA LEU A 40 0.67 -4.18 -0.33
C LEU A 40 0.08 -5.48 0.21
N MET A 41 -1.16 -5.78 -0.20
CA MET A 41 -1.87 -7.01 0.14
C MET A 41 -2.65 -7.49 -1.08
N SER A 42 -2.62 -8.80 -1.34
CA SER A 42 -3.40 -9.41 -2.40
C SER A 42 -4.87 -9.54 -2.01
N ALA A 43 -5.77 -9.43 -2.99
CA ALA A 43 -7.20 -9.59 -2.75
C ALA A 43 -7.55 -11.05 -2.44
N ALA A 44 -8.49 -11.27 -1.53
CA ALA A 44 -9.02 -12.59 -1.18
C ALA A 44 -10.01 -13.08 -2.27
N MET A 45 -9.48 -13.40 -3.45
CA MET A 45 -10.23 -13.86 -4.62
C MET A 45 -9.61 -15.13 -5.18
N ASP A 46 -10.45 -16.01 -5.73
CA ASP A 46 -10.09 -17.29 -6.34
C ASP A 46 -9.06 -17.15 -7.47
N THR A 47 -9.18 -16.10 -8.28
CA THR A 47 -8.30 -15.81 -9.41
C THR A 47 -7.03 -15.05 -9.04
N VAL A 48 -6.90 -14.61 -7.77
CA VAL A 48 -5.80 -13.74 -7.33
C VAL A 48 -4.90 -14.45 -6.33
N THR A 49 -5.47 -15.00 -5.26
CA THR A 49 -4.69 -15.48 -4.12
C THR A 49 -4.94 -16.96 -3.86
N GLU A 50 -3.96 -17.78 -4.25
CA GLU A 50 -3.77 -19.13 -3.74
C GLU A 50 -2.46 -19.22 -2.94
N ALA A 51 -2.07 -20.42 -2.49
CA ALA A 51 -0.90 -20.64 -1.65
C ALA A 51 0.39 -20.05 -2.26
N ASN A 52 0.60 -20.22 -3.57
CA ASN A 52 1.81 -19.74 -4.25
C ASN A 52 1.90 -18.20 -4.25
N THR A 53 0.79 -17.50 -4.53
CA THR A 53 0.75 -16.03 -4.47
C THR A 53 1.00 -15.54 -3.06
N ALA A 54 0.33 -16.13 -2.05
CA ALA A 54 0.49 -15.75 -0.65
C ALA A 54 1.94 -15.91 -0.17
N ILE A 55 2.59 -17.03 -0.51
CA ILE A 55 4.00 -17.28 -0.17
C ILE A 55 4.91 -16.26 -0.87
N SER A 56 4.64 -15.95 -2.13
CA SER A 56 5.47 -15.02 -2.90
C SER A 56 5.38 -13.59 -2.37
N MET A 57 4.20 -13.15 -1.94
CA MET A 57 3.96 -11.82 -1.37
C MET A 57 4.52 -11.66 0.04
N ALA A 58 4.66 -12.75 0.80
CA ALA A 58 5.16 -12.74 2.18
C ALA A 58 6.69 -12.87 2.30
N ARG A 59 7.41 -13.10 1.20
CA ARG A 59 8.87 -13.16 1.14
C ARG A 59 9.48 -11.76 1.15
#